data_AF-A0A7X8M8V0-F1
#
_entry.id   AF-A0A7X8M8V0-F1
#
_cell.length_a   1.000
_cell.length_b   1.000
_cell.length_c   1.000
_cell.angle_alpha   90.00
_cell.angle_beta   90.00
_cell.angle_gamma   90.00
#
_symmetry.space_group_name_H-M   'P 1'
#
loop_
_entity.id
_entity.type
_entity.pdbx_description
1 polymer ?
#
loop_
_entity_poly.entity_id
_entity_poly.type
_entity_poly.pdbx_seq_one_letter_code
_entity_poly.pdbx_strand_id
1 'polypeptide(L)'
;QTVALFQQALTLAKEDAEKINVLSGLGELNSLAALETALGCLGSQGLHNEVGAAVLKLGRKLWSKNPEPVKQAVEQVLAVVDNEVLVVDLNNLRARIK
;
A
#
# COMPACT_ATOMS: atom_id res chain seq x y z
N GLN A 1 -16.34 -6.47 -3.57
CA GLN A 1 -16.70 -7.23 -2.35
C GLN A 1 -15.47 -7.49 -1.49
N THR A 2 -14.39 -8.09 -2.02
CA THR A 2 -13.18 -8.41 -1.23
C THR A 2 -12.54 -7.21 -0.53
N VAL A 3 -12.35 -6.07 -1.22
CA VAL A 3 -11.76 -4.86 -0.61
C VAL A 3 -12.56 -4.34 0.59
N ALA A 4 -13.91 -4.41 0.52
CA ALA A 4 -14.77 -3.96 1.61
C ALA A 4 -14.62 -4.83 2.89
N LEU A 5 -14.29 -6.11 2.73
CA LEU A 5 -13.99 -6.99 3.86
C LEU A 5 -12.64 -6.62 4.52
N PHE A 6 -11.63 -6.29 3.71
CA PHE A 6 -10.35 -5.80 4.24
C PHE A 6 -10.50 -4.45 4.96
N GLN A 7 -11.33 -3.54 4.45
CA GLN A 7 -11.66 -2.28 5.13
C GLN A 7 -12.35 -2.52 6.49
N GLN A 8 -13.30 -3.46 6.55
CA GLN A 8 -13.92 -3.84 7.82
C GLN A 8 -12.91 -4.46 8.78
N ALA A 9 -12.03 -5.35 8.28
CA ALA A 9 -10.99 -5.96 9.08
C ALA A 9 -10.00 -4.92 9.64
N LEU A 10 -9.61 -3.90 8.86
CA LEU A 10 -8.77 -2.79 9.33
C LEU A 10 -9.45 -1.95 10.42
N THR A 11 -10.77 -1.77 10.32
CA THR A 11 -11.56 -1.05 11.32
C THR A 11 -11.69 -1.84 12.63
N LEU A 12 -11.77 -3.17 12.53
CA LEU A 12 -11.92 -4.07 13.69
C LEU A 12 -10.61 -4.38 14.39
N ALA A 13 -9.49 -4.38 13.64
CA ALA A 13 -8.16 -4.60 14.15
C ALA A 13 -7.76 -3.47 15.11
N LYS A 14 -7.62 -3.81 16.39
CA LYS A 14 -7.27 -2.83 17.44
C LYS A 14 -5.77 -2.65 17.54
N GLU A 15 -5.02 -3.71 17.26
CA GLU A 15 -3.57 -3.73 17.35
C GLU A 15 -2.93 -3.58 15.97
N ASP A 16 -1.76 -2.94 15.92
CA ASP A 16 -1.02 -2.78 14.67
C ASP A 16 -0.62 -4.14 14.07
N ALA A 17 -0.33 -5.16 14.90
CA ALA A 17 -0.03 -6.51 14.45
C ALA A 17 -1.15 -7.15 13.60
N GLU A 18 -2.42 -6.91 13.96
CA GLU A 18 -3.56 -7.39 13.20
C GLU A 18 -3.69 -6.62 11.88
N LYS A 19 -3.50 -5.29 11.91
CA LYS A 19 -3.56 -4.44 10.72
C LYS A 19 -2.47 -4.78 9.71
N ILE A 20 -1.27 -5.15 10.18
CA ILE A 20 -0.15 -5.64 9.36
C ILE A 20 -0.59 -6.86 8.54
N ASN A 21 -1.21 -7.86 9.18
CA ASN A 21 -1.72 -9.05 8.49
C ASN A 21 -2.79 -8.71 7.44
N VAL A 22 -3.70 -7.81 7.79
CA VAL A 22 -4.76 -7.34 6.87
C VAL A 22 -4.15 -6.58 5.68
N LEU A 23 -3.17 -5.71 5.89
CA LEU A 23 -2.45 -4.99 4.83
C LEU A 23 -1.67 -5.94 3.91
N SER A 24 -1.04 -6.98 4.46
CA SER A 24 -0.32 -7.97 3.68
C SER A 24 -1.24 -8.69 2.70
N GLY A 25 -2.41 -9.15 3.16
CA GLY A 25 -3.44 -9.75 2.30
C GLY A 25 -4.06 -8.76 1.32
N LEU A 26 -4.21 -7.49 1.71
CA LEU A 26 -4.70 -6.43 0.83
C LEU A 26 -3.74 -6.21 -0.36
N GLY A 27 -2.42 -6.30 -0.12
CA GLY A 27 -1.37 -6.21 -1.15
C GLY A 27 -1.41 -7.33 -2.20
N GLU A 28 -2.09 -8.44 -1.89
CA GLU A 28 -2.28 -9.55 -2.84
C GLU A 28 -3.38 -9.28 -3.87
N LEU A 29 -4.24 -8.29 -3.61
CA LEU A 29 -5.28 -7.90 -4.55
C LEU A 29 -4.70 -7.25 -5.82
N ASN A 30 -5.56 -7.01 -6.79
CA ASN A 30 -5.21 -6.33 -8.05
C ASN A 30 -6.28 -5.30 -8.40
N SER A 31 -6.51 -4.35 -7.48
CA SER A 31 -7.53 -3.33 -7.63
C SER A 31 -7.04 -1.98 -7.09
N LEU A 32 -7.41 -0.90 -7.79
CA LEU A 32 -7.17 0.46 -7.30
C LEU A 32 -7.81 0.70 -5.93
N ALA A 33 -9.00 0.15 -5.68
CA ALA A 33 -9.65 0.29 -4.38
C ALA A 33 -8.80 -0.33 -3.24
N ALA A 34 -8.00 -1.36 -3.51
CA ALA A 34 -7.08 -1.92 -2.53
C ALA A 34 -5.88 -1.00 -2.28
N LEU A 35 -5.41 -0.31 -3.32
CA LEU A 35 -4.35 0.71 -3.22
C LEU A 35 -4.81 1.88 -2.36
N GLU A 36 -6.01 2.42 -2.63
CA GLU A 36 -6.62 3.50 -1.86
C GLU A 36 -6.86 3.09 -0.40
N THR A 37 -7.30 1.85 -0.18
CA THR A 37 -7.50 1.32 1.18
C THR A 37 -6.18 1.23 1.95
N ALA A 38 -5.09 0.80 1.31
CA ALA A 38 -3.77 0.74 1.95
C ALA A 38 -3.29 2.15 2.33
N LEU A 39 -3.47 3.13 1.45
CA LEU A 39 -3.11 4.53 1.72
C LEU A 39 -3.89 5.13 2.90
N GLY A 40 -5.13 4.71 3.11
CA GLY A 40 -5.93 5.11 4.27
C GLY A 40 -5.30 4.75 5.63
N CYS A 41 -4.36 3.79 5.66
CA CYS A 41 -3.65 3.40 6.87
C CYS A 41 -2.38 4.23 7.15
N LEU A 42 -2.01 5.18 6.29
CA LEU A 42 -0.82 6.03 6.48
C LEU A 42 -0.90 6.95 7.71
N GLY A 43 -2.09 7.14 8.30
CA GLY A 43 -2.22 7.90 9.55
C GLY A 43 -1.63 7.21 10.78
N SER A 44 -1.27 5.91 10.69
CA SER A 44 -0.70 5.15 11.80
C SER A 44 0.78 4.89 11.57
N GLN A 45 1.64 5.50 12.39
CA GLN A 45 3.10 5.41 12.25
C GLN A 45 3.62 3.96 12.28
N GLY A 46 3.01 3.10 13.11
CA GLY A 46 3.34 1.68 13.20
C GLY A 46 3.09 0.89 11.90
N LEU A 47 2.35 1.45 10.94
CA LEU A 47 1.94 0.78 9.70
C LEU A 47 2.63 1.31 8.45
N HIS A 48 3.43 2.37 8.53
CA HIS A 48 4.01 3.02 7.35
C HIS A 48 4.75 2.02 6.44
N ASN A 49 5.58 1.15 7.03
CA ASN A 49 6.33 0.14 6.29
C ASN A 49 5.43 -0.90 5.61
N GLU A 50 4.37 -1.36 6.29
CA GLU A 50 3.44 -2.32 5.71
C GLU A 50 2.58 -1.70 4.61
N VAL A 51 2.16 -0.45 4.80
CA VAL A 51 1.47 0.29 3.73
C VAL A 51 2.38 0.41 2.52
N GLY A 52 3.67 0.70 2.70
CA GLY A 52 4.63 0.73 1.61
C GLY A 52 4.82 -0.63 0.93
N ALA A 53 4.86 -1.72 1.68
CA ALA A 53 4.93 -3.06 1.12
C ALA A 53 3.67 -3.41 0.31
N ALA A 54 2.48 -3.07 0.83
CA ALA A 54 1.22 -3.26 0.12
C ALA A 54 1.15 -2.41 -1.16
N VAL A 55 1.50 -1.12 -1.08
CA VAL A 55 1.54 -0.19 -2.23
C VAL A 55 2.55 -0.64 -3.27
N LEU A 56 3.73 -1.13 -2.88
CA LEU A 56 4.71 -1.69 -3.81
C LEU A 56 4.15 -2.91 -4.55
N LYS A 57 3.55 -3.87 -3.83
CA LYS A 57 2.95 -5.08 -4.43
C LYS A 57 1.80 -4.73 -5.38
N LEU A 58 0.88 -3.88 -4.95
CA LEU A 58 -0.26 -3.42 -5.75
C LEU A 58 0.20 -2.61 -6.95
N GLY A 59 1.13 -1.68 -6.73
CA GLY A 59 1.70 -0.82 -7.75
C GLY A 59 2.39 -1.62 -8.86
N ARG A 60 3.16 -2.66 -8.52
CA ARG A 60 3.77 -3.59 -9.51
C ARG A 60 2.74 -4.30 -10.39
N LYS A 61 1.51 -4.49 -9.92
CA LYS A 61 0.41 -5.12 -10.69
C LYS A 61 -0.41 -4.10 -11.49
N LEU A 62 -0.59 -2.90 -10.94
CA LEU A 62 -1.52 -1.89 -11.43
C LEU A 62 -0.88 -0.85 -12.36
N TRP A 63 0.44 -0.63 -12.29
CA TRP A 63 1.10 0.50 -12.96
C TRP A 63 0.88 0.55 -14.47
N SER A 64 0.77 -0.60 -15.13
CA SER A 64 0.58 -0.68 -16.59
C SER A 64 -0.80 -0.21 -17.05
N LYS A 65 -1.81 -0.31 -16.17
CA LYS A 65 -3.19 0.11 -16.43
C LYS A 65 -3.55 1.43 -15.77
N ASN A 66 -2.89 1.76 -14.67
CA ASN A 66 -3.18 2.93 -13.83
C ASN A 66 -1.87 3.63 -13.41
N PRO A 67 -1.10 4.20 -14.35
CA PRO A 67 0.21 4.77 -14.05
C PRO A 67 0.14 5.94 -13.07
N GLU A 68 -0.73 6.92 -13.31
CA GLU A 68 -0.89 8.11 -12.46
C GLU A 68 -1.28 7.77 -11.00
N PRO A 69 -2.36 7.01 -10.74
CA PRO A 69 -2.74 6.67 -9.36
C PRO A 69 -1.65 5.90 -8.61
N VAL A 70 -0.95 5.00 -9.30
CA VAL A 70 0.14 4.24 -8.68
C VAL A 70 1.33 5.15 -8.36
N LYS A 71 1.68 6.08 -9.25
CA LYS A 71 2.76 7.04 -9.00
C LYS A 71 2.45 7.91 -7.78
N GLN A 72 1.26 8.47 -7.70
CA GLN A 72 0.83 9.29 -6.56
C GLN A 72 0.81 8.49 -5.25
N ALA A 73 0.37 7.22 -5.29
CA ALA A 73 0.40 6.36 -4.12
C ALA A 73 1.85 6.11 -3.64
N VAL A 74 2.76 5.80 -4.56
CA VAL A 74 4.18 5.59 -4.25
C VAL A 74 4.82 6.84 -3.66
N GLU A 75 4.52 8.03 -4.19
CA GLU A 75 5.06 9.30 -3.67
C GLU A 75 4.57 9.61 -2.25
N GLN A 76 3.29 9.37 -1.97
CA GLN A 76 2.73 9.57 -0.62
C GLN A 76 3.42 8.66 0.41
N VAL A 77 3.67 7.40 0.04
CA VAL A 77 4.27 6.44 0.97
C VAL A 77 5.77 6.68 1.15
N LEU A 78 6.48 7.09 0.09
CA LEU A 78 7.88 7.49 0.18
C LEU A 78 8.14 8.66 1.14
N ALA A 79 7.13 9.48 1.42
CA ALA A 79 7.25 10.59 2.37
C ALA A 79 7.28 10.16 3.84
N VAL A 80 6.86 8.94 4.16
CA VAL A 80 6.66 8.49 5.55
C VAL A 80 7.29 7.14 5.90
N VAL A 81 7.73 6.38 4.90
CA VAL A 81 8.45 5.11 5.09
C VAL A 81 9.89 5.36 5.49
N ASP A 82 10.35 4.61 6.48
CA ASP A 82 11.72 4.65 6.99
C ASP A 82 12.56 3.43 6.56
N ASN A 83 11.92 2.39 6.00
CA ASN A 83 12.61 1.20 5.53
C ASN A 83 13.39 1.46 4.23
N GLU A 84 14.73 1.51 4.32
CA GLU A 84 15.62 1.81 3.19
C GLU A 84 15.43 0.86 1.98
N VAL A 85 15.29 -0.45 2.22
CA VAL A 85 15.07 -1.44 1.15
C VAL A 85 13.76 -1.14 0.41
N LEU A 86 12.70 -0.84 1.17
CA LEU A 86 11.40 -0.50 0.61
C LEU A 86 11.45 0.82 -0.17
N VAL A 87 12.17 1.82 0.33
CA VAL A 87 12.38 3.11 -0.36
C VAL A 87 13.04 2.90 -1.71
N VAL A 88 14.07 2.05 -1.80
CA VAL A 88 14.74 1.72 -3.05
C VAL A 88 13.77 1.05 -4.03
N ASP A 89 13.01 0.06 -3.56
CA ASP A 89 12.04 -0.66 -4.39
C ASP A 89 10.89 0.23 -4.89
N LEU A 90 10.40 1.13 -4.04
CA LEU A 90 9.38 2.12 -4.40
C LEU A 90 9.90 3.13 -5.42
N ASN A 91 11.14 3.60 -5.28
CA ASN A 91 11.77 4.46 -6.28
C ASN A 91 11.95 3.75 -7.63
N ASN A 92 12.35 2.47 -7.61
CA ASN A 92 12.44 1.66 -8.83
C ASN A 92 11.08 1.50 -9.52
N LEU A 93 10.01 1.28 -8.74
CA LEU A 93 8.65 1.24 -9.29
C LEU A 93 8.25 2.60 -9.87
N ARG A 94 8.52 3.71 -9.16
CA ARG A 94 8.23 5.07 -9.63
C ARG A 94 8.93 5.39 -10.95
N ALA A 95 10.20 5.02 -11.08
CA ALA A 95 10.98 5.22 -12.30
C ALA A 95 10.49 4.39 -13.50
N ARG A 96 9.78 3.28 -13.25
CA ARG A 96 9.18 2.45 -14.31
C ARG A 96 7.87 3.02 -14.86
N ILE A 97 7.20 3.87 -14.09
CA ILE A 97 5.96 4.52 -14.50
C ILE A 97 6.33 5.68 -15.43
N LYS A 98 5.89 5.61 -16.69
CA LYS A 98 6.12 6.66 -17.70
C LYS A 98 5.08 7.77 -17.58
#